data_AF-A0A8J1W0H4-F1
#
_entry.id   AF-A0A8J1W0H4-F1
#
_cell.length_a   1.000
_cell.length_b   1.000
_cell.length_c   1.000
_cell.angle_alpha   90.00
_cell.angle_beta   90.00
_cell.angle_gamma   90.00
#
_symmetry.space_group_name_H-M   'P 1'
#
loop_
_entity.id
_entity.type
_entity.pdbx_description
1 polymer ?
#
loop_
_entity_poly.entity_id
_entity_poly.type
_entity_poly.pdbx_seq_one_letter_code
_entity_poly.pdbx_strand_id
1 'polypeptide(L)'
;MSNEPLLSQNAGPRSDEDIKEENSSLPFLVSYVILGALILVNYVTVGVYLNKTYPLGNIVNPKQTGAFNLWGAIYDDDNKGLLAVYYCGFVVATVGYLLNINYVFRVHRTMPRDLYYRLCGSMLVFMITEHMWMPLCAVYIGNPTSALWWVIFWQLKVSALASIFVAVCLFKIPHPNPKASDLVRNLGLVGSIMFAAHCTVLDGGIWSFYFTAGGGRFPPPT
;
A
#
# COMPACT_ATOMS: atom_id res chain seq x y z
N MET A 1 -41.42 21.50 51.46
CA MET A 1 -41.55 20.57 50.33
C MET A 1 -41.09 21.32 49.10
N SER A 2 -39.97 20.85 48.52
CA SER A 2 -39.17 21.53 47.51
C SER A 2 -39.76 21.40 46.11
N ASN A 3 -39.78 22.52 45.38
CA ASN A 3 -40.02 22.58 43.95
C ASN A 3 -38.81 22.00 43.20
N GLU A 4 -38.98 20.86 42.51
CA GLU A 4 -38.10 20.48 41.40
C GLU A 4 -38.87 20.66 40.07
N PRO A 5 -38.39 21.53 39.16
CA PRO A 5 -38.92 21.55 37.80
C PRO A 5 -38.29 20.40 37.00
N LEU A 6 -39.14 19.46 36.60
CA LEU A 6 -38.88 18.48 35.55
C LEU A 6 -38.63 19.20 34.21
N LEU A 7 -37.39 19.59 33.96
CA LEU A 7 -36.92 19.89 32.60
C LEU A 7 -36.56 18.57 31.93
N SER A 8 -37.58 17.86 31.44
CA SER A 8 -37.39 16.87 30.38
C SER A 8 -36.90 17.62 29.15
N GLN A 9 -35.59 17.68 28.96
CA GLN A 9 -35.00 18.07 27.69
C GLN A 9 -35.46 17.03 26.67
N ASN A 10 -36.52 17.38 25.93
CA ASN A 10 -36.91 16.75 24.68
C ASN A 10 -35.70 16.81 23.75
N ALA A 11 -34.90 15.75 23.74
CA ALA A 11 -34.06 15.41 22.61
C ALA A 11 -35.01 15.04 21.47
N GLY A 12 -35.51 16.05 20.77
CA GLY A 12 -36.27 15.84 19.54
C GLY A 12 -35.47 14.98 18.57
N PRO A 13 -36.13 14.24 17.66
CA PRO A 13 -35.44 13.52 16.61
C PRO A 13 -34.52 14.49 15.87
N ARG A 14 -33.23 14.17 15.88
CA ARG A 14 -32.18 14.86 15.12
C ARG A 14 -32.74 15.10 13.72
N SER A 15 -32.92 16.36 13.32
CA SER A 15 -33.53 16.67 12.03
C SER A 15 -32.68 16.07 10.92
N ASP A 16 -33.32 15.61 9.84
CA ASP A 16 -32.66 15.22 8.58
C ASP A 16 -31.80 16.36 7.98
N GLU A 17 -31.88 17.56 8.58
CA GLU A 17 -31.08 18.76 8.36
C GLU A 17 -29.79 18.85 9.18
N ASP A 18 -29.43 17.84 9.99
CA ASP A 18 -28.03 17.53 10.29
C ASP A 18 -27.41 16.99 8.98
N ILE A 19 -27.26 17.93 8.05
CA ILE A 19 -26.71 17.82 6.70
C ILE A 19 -25.59 16.80 6.75
N LYS A 20 -25.78 15.69 6.03
CA LYS A 20 -24.70 14.79 5.63
C LYS A 20 -23.64 15.65 4.97
N GLU A 21 -22.67 16.13 5.75
CA GLU A 21 -21.53 16.89 5.25
C GLU A 21 -20.81 15.93 4.31
N GLU A 22 -21.05 16.12 3.01
CA GLU A 22 -20.53 15.24 1.99
C GLU A 22 -19.00 15.26 2.11
N ASN A 23 -18.40 14.08 2.25
CA ASN A 23 -16.96 14.00 2.44
C ASN A 23 -16.26 14.71 1.27
N SER A 24 -15.40 15.68 1.60
CA SER A 24 -14.55 16.34 0.60
C SER A 24 -13.80 15.29 -0.22
N SER A 25 -13.72 15.49 -1.54
CA SER A 25 -12.98 14.58 -2.43
C SER A 25 -11.46 14.72 -2.27
N LEU A 26 -10.98 15.76 -1.59
CA LEU A 26 -9.56 16.08 -1.51
C LEU A 26 -8.71 14.98 -0.85
N PRO A 27 -9.05 14.43 0.35
CA PRO A 27 -8.26 13.34 0.95
C PRO A 27 -8.16 12.12 0.05
N PHE A 28 -9.25 11.74 -0.63
CA PHE A 28 -9.26 10.66 -1.60
C PHE A 28 -8.32 10.97 -2.80
N LEU A 29 -8.45 12.14 -3.42
CA LEU A 29 -7.63 12.54 -4.56
C LEU A 29 -6.13 12.54 -4.20
N VAL A 30 -5.78 13.06 -3.03
CA VAL A 30 -4.39 13.08 -2.55
C VAL A 30 -3.89 11.66 -2.30
N SER A 31 -4.60 10.87 -1.48
CA SER A 31 -4.12 9.57 -1.00
C SER A 31 -4.16 8.46 -2.05
N TYR A 32 -5.11 8.49 -3.00
CA TYR A 32 -5.21 7.47 -4.04
C TYR A 32 -4.58 7.91 -5.35
N VAL A 33 -4.88 9.12 -5.83
CA VAL A 33 -4.54 9.52 -7.20
C VAL A 33 -3.18 10.19 -7.28
N ILE A 34 -2.98 11.27 -6.53
CA ILE A 34 -1.75 12.07 -6.61
C ILE A 34 -0.55 11.27 -6.12
N LEU A 35 -0.63 10.68 -4.92
CA LEU A 35 0.47 9.89 -4.39
C LEU A 35 0.69 8.58 -5.19
N GLY A 36 -0.38 7.97 -5.70
CA GLY A 36 -0.28 6.83 -6.60
C GLY A 36 0.51 7.17 -7.87
N ALA A 37 0.22 8.31 -8.50
CA ALA A 37 0.98 8.79 -9.66
C ALA A 37 2.44 9.07 -9.32
N LEU A 38 2.73 9.65 -8.15
CA LEU A 38 4.09 9.89 -7.70
C LEU A 38 4.89 8.60 -7.49
N ILE A 39 4.27 7.53 -6.97
CA ILE A 39 4.90 6.21 -6.86
C ILE A 39 5.31 5.67 -8.24
N LEU A 40 4.45 5.83 -9.26
CA LEU A 40 4.81 5.42 -10.63
C LEU A 40 6.03 6.16 -11.16
N VAL A 41 6.10 7.48 -10.94
CA VAL A 41 7.28 8.30 -11.31
C VAL A 41 8.52 7.80 -10.59
N ASN A 42 8.40 7.47 -9.29
CA ASN A 42 9.49 6.93 -8.50
C ASN A 42 9.99 5.60 -9.05
N TYR A 43 9.09 4.67 -9.40
CA TYR A 43 9.45 3.36 -9.93
C TYR A 43 10.23 3.46 -11.24
N VAL A 44 9.76 4.32 -12.15
CA VAL A 44 10.45 4.56 -13.43
C VAL A 44 11.82 5.21 -13.19
N THR A 45 11.87 6.24 -12.35
CA THR A 45 13.10 7.01 -12.11
C THR A 45 14.18 6.15 -11.46
N VAL A 46 13.84 5.43 -10.39
CA VAL A 46 14.78 4.58 -9.67
C VAL A 46 15.17 3.36 -10.50
N GLY A 47 14.24 2.78 -11.27
CA GLY A 47 14.55 1.69 -12.20
C GLY A 47 15.56 2.10 -13.28
N VAL A 48 15.35 3.27 -13.91
CA VAL A 48 16.31 3.83 -14.89
C VAL A 48 17.64 4.13 -14.24
N TYR A 49 17.66 4.70 -13.03
CA TYR A 49 18.88 4.94 -12.27
C TYR A 49 19.66 3.65 -12.04
N LEU A 50 19.03 2.61 -11.48
CA LEU A 50 19.68 1.32 -11.21
C LEU A 50 20.23 0.66 -12.48
N ASN A 51 19.48 0.69 -13.58
CA ASN A 51 19.95 0.15 -14.86
C ASN A 51 21.19 0.87 -15.40
N LYS A 52 21.32 2.18 -15.14
CA LYS A 52 22.48 2.96 -15.55
C LYS A 52 23.67 2.78 -14.61
N THR A 53 23.42 2.70 -13.31
CA THR A 53 24.46 2.64 -12.28
C THR A 53 25.06 1.25 -12.14
N TYR A 54 24.27 0.19 -12.38
CA TYR A 54 24.69 -1.19 -12.21
C TYR A 54 24.42 -2.01 -13.48
N PRO A 55 25.03 -1.68 -14.63
CA PRO A 55 24.78 -2.39 -15.89
C PRO A 55 25.30 -3.84 -15.86
N LEU A 56 26.25 -4.14 -14.98
CA LEU A 56 26.84 -5.46 -14.78
C LEU A 56 26.09 -6.22 -13.68
N GLY A 57 26.12 -7.55 -13.77
CA GLY A 57 25.52 -8.39 -12.74
C GLY A 57 26.36 -8.42 -11.47
N ASN A 58 25.75 -8.79 -10.35
CA ASN A 58 26.51 -8.97 -9.11
C ASN A 58 27.39 -10.23 -9.14
N ILE A 59 28.29 -10.34 -8.16
CA ILE A 59 29.29 -11.42 -8.09
C ILE A 59 28.67 -12.82 -7.91
N VAL A 60 27.46 -12.89 -7.35
CA VAL A 60 26.76 -14.16 -7.08
C VAL A 60 26.02 -14.61 -8.34
N ASN A 61 25.39 -13.67 -9.04
CA ASN A 61 24.64 -13.93 -10.25
C ASN A 61 24.93 -12.85 -11.31
N PRO A 62 25.77 -13.14 -12.33
CA PRO A 62 26.14 -12.17 -13.35
C PRO A 62 24.98 -11.78 -14.28
N LYS A 63 23.83 -12.48 -14.20
CA LYS A 63 22.62 -12.12 -14.95
C LYS A 63 21.74 -11.11 -14.22
N GLN A 64 21.97 -10.87 -12.92
CA GLN A 64 21.18 -9.95 -12.11
C GLN A 64 21.69 -8.52 -12.29
N THR A 65 21.36 -7.92 -13.42
CA THR A 65 21.81 -6.57 -13.80
C THR A 65 20.78 -5.50 -13.42
N GLY A 66 21.25 -4.27 -13.23
CA GLY A 66 20.40 -3.08 -13.11
C GLY A 66 19.35 -3.18 -12.02
N ALA A 67 18.10 -2.89 -12.39
CA ALA A 67 16.94 -2.97 -11.49
C ALA A 67 16.67 -4.41 -10.98
N PHE A 68 17.19 -5.46 -11.63
CA PHE A 68 17.03 -6.82 -11.11
C PHE A 68 17.76 -7.04 -9.78
N ASN A 69 18.71 -6.18 -9.41
CA ASN A 69 19.32 -6.20 -8.07
C ASN A 69 18.30 -6.00 -6.93
N LEU A 70 17.15 -5.36 -7.20
CA LEU A 70 16.05 -5.24 -6.23
C LEU A 70 15.46 -6.58 -5.80
N TRP A 71 15.64 -7.65 -6.58
CA TRP A 71 15.13 -8.98 -6.20
C TRP A 71 16.00 -9.69 -5.15
N GLY A 72 17.21 -9.19 -4.85
CA GLY A 72 18.12 -9.87 -3.92
C GLY A 72 18.34 -11.32 -4.34
N ALA A 73 18.29 -12.24 -3.38
CA ALA A 73 18.44 -13.68 -3.63
C ALA A 73 17.23 -14.36 -4.32
N ILE A 74 16.07 -13.69 -4.45
CA ILE A 74 14.91 -14.25 -5.18
C ILE A 74 15.24 -14.43 -6.67
N TYR A 75 16.19 -13.65 -7.21
CA TYR A 75 16.60 -13.76 -8.61
C TYR A 75 17.48 -14.99 -8.91
N ASP A 76 17.93 -15.72 -7.88
CA ASP A 76 18.79 -16.88 -8.07
C ASP A 76 18.05 -18.01 -8.80
N ASP A 77 18.82 -18.83 -9.53
CA ASP A 77 18.25 -19.89 -10.37
C ASP A 77 17.40 -20.90 -9.56
N ASP A 78 17.75 -21.11 -8.28
CA ASP A 78 17.02 -21.99 -7.35
C ASP A 78 15.66 -21.43 -6.90
N ASN A 79 15.45 -20.11 -7.04
CA ASN A 79 14.28 -19.39 -6.54
C ASN A 79 13.31 -18.95 -7.66
N LYS A 80 13.47 -19.47 -8.89
CA LYS A 80 12.62 -19.08 -10.05
C LYS A 80 11.12 -19.23 -9.81
N GLY A 81 10.71 -20.26 -9.09
CA GLY A 81 9.30 -20.45 -8.74
C GLY A 81 8.78 -19.31 -7.86
N LEU A 82 9.57 -18.90 -6.87
CA LEU A 82 9.23 -17.76 -6.02
C LEU A 82 9.20 -16.45 -6.80
N LEU A 83 10.18 -16.21 -7.68
CA LEU A 83 10.20 -15.03 -8.55
C LEU A 83 8.93 -14.95 -9.44
N ALA A 84 8.48 -16.08 -9.99
CA ALA A 84 7.22 -16.14 -10.74
C ALA A 84 6.01 -15.79 -9.86
N VAL A 85 5.96 -16.29 -8.62
CA VAL A 85 4.93 -15.91 -7.63
C VAL A 85 4.93 -14.41 -7.36
N TYR A 86 6.09 -13.75 -7.29
CA TYR A 86 6.17 -12.30 -7.15
C TYR A 86 5.62 -11.56 -8.36
N TYR A 87 5.98 -11.96 -9.58
CA TYR A 87 5.44 -11.33 -10.79
C TYR A 87 3.92 -11.45 -10.86
N CYS A 88 3.38 -12.65 -10.61
CA CYS A 88 1.94 -12.85 -10.54
C CYS A 88 1.30 -12.04 -9.41
N GLY A 89 1.91 -12.06 -8.22
CA GLY A 89 1.45 -11.32 -7.06
C GLY A 89 1.39 -9.82 -7.31
N PHE A 90 2.39 -9.24 -7.96
CA PHE A 90 2.43 -7.82 -8.32
C PHE A 90 1.30 -7.43 -9.27
N VAL A 91 1.05 -8.24 -10.30
CA VAL A 91 -0.07 -8.01 -11.24
C VAL A 91 -1.41 -8.09 -10.50
N VAL A 92 -1.60 -9.13 -9.69
CA VAL A 92 -2.83 -9.35 -8.90
C VAL A 92 -3.04 -8.22 -7.90
N ALA A 93 -1.99 -7.76 -7.21
CA ALA A 93 -2.06 -6.65 -6.26
C ALA A 93 -2.39 -5.33 -6.97
N THR A 94 -1.76 -5.05 -8.11
CA THR A 94 -2.02 -3.85 -8.91
C THR A 94 -3.47 -3.82 -9.42
N VAL A 95 -3.96 -4.92 -9.98
CA VAL A 95 -5.37 -5.05 -10.40
C VAL A 95 -6.29 -4.90 -9.19
N GLY A 96 -5.96 -5.55 -8.06
CA GLY A 96 -6.72 -5.46 -6.82
C GLY A 96 -6.83 -4.03 -6.28
N TYR A 97 -5.74 -3.27 -6.34
CA TYR A 97 -5.72 -1.85 -6.02
C TYR A 97 -6.65 -1.03 -6.93
N LEU A 98 -6.64 -1.28 -8.25
CA LEU A 98 -7.52 -0.61 -9.21
C LEU A 98 -9.01 -0.94 -9.00
N LEU A 99 -9.33 -2.17 -8.59
CA LEU A 99 -10.70 -2.56 -8.26
C LEU A 99 -11.16 -1.89 -6.95
N ASN A 100 -10.27 -1.84 -5.95
CA ASN A 100 -10.49 -1.15 -4.68
C ASN A 100 -10.74 0.35 -4.89
N ILE A 101 -9.86 1.08 -5.59
CA ILE A 101 -10.02 2.52 -5.82
C ILE A 101 -11.34 2.84 -6.53
N ASN A 102 -11.76 2.02 -7.51
CA ASN A 102 -13.06 2.19 -8.17
C ASN A 102 -14.23 2.02 -7.18
N TYR A 103 -14.16 1.06 -6.25
CA TYR A 103 -15.19 0.92 -5.21
C TYR A 103 -15.21 2.14 -4.29
N VAL A 104 -14.05 2.58 -3.78
CA VAL A 104 -13.93 3.74 -2.89
C VAL A 104 -14.43 5.01 -3.57
N PHE A 105 -14.06 5.24 -4.84
CA PHE A 105 -14.50 6.38 -5.63
C PHE A 105 -16.03 6.48 -5.75
N ARG A 106 -16.73 5.35 -5.77
CA ARG A 106 -18.20 5.36 -5.84
C ARG A 106 -18.86 5.67 -4.50
N VAL A 107 -18.27 5.22 -3.40
CA VAL A 107 -18.93 5.24 -2.08
C VAL A 107 -18.41 6.31 -1.13
N HIS A 108 -17.26 6.95 -1.39
CA HIS A 108 -16.59 7.84 -0.43
C HIS A 108 -17.46 9.00 0.06
N ARG A 109 -18.29 9.59 -0.81
CA ARG A 109 -19.22 10.68 -0.49
C ARG A 109 -20.33 10.28 0.48
N THR A 110 -20.66 8.99 0.52
CA THR A 110 -21.73 8.43 1.37
C THR A 110 -21.23 7.71 2.61
N MET A 111 -19.90 7.64 2.78
CA MET A 111 -19.28 6.90 3.88
C MET A 111 -19.38 7.69 5.20
N PRO A 112 -19.56 7.03 6.36
CA PRO A 112 -19.41 7.69 7.66
C PRO A 112 -18.05 8.41 7.74
N ARG A 113 -18.06 9.67 8.18
CA ARG A 113 -16.89 10.56 8.16
C ARG A 113 -15.66 9.94 8.81
N ASP A 114 -15.80 9.38 10.01
CA ASP A 114 -14.70 8.70 10.73
C ASP A 114 -14.10 7.55 9.92
N LEU A 115 -14.95 6.71 9.30
CA LEU A 115 -14.49 5.61 8.44
C LEU A 115 -13.75 6.13 7.20
N TYR A 116 -14.26 7.20 6.58
CA TYR A 116 -13.63 7.82 5.42
C TYR A 116 -12.22 8.34 5.73
N TYR A 117 -12.06 9.08 6.83
CA TYR A 117 -10.74 9.59 7.20
C TYR A 117 -9.79 8.49 7.67
N ARG A 118 -10.27 7.42 8.31
CA ARG A 118 -9.44 6.24 8.63
C ARG A 118 -8.97 5.52 7.36
N LEU A 119 -9.84 5.35 6.38
CA LEU A 119 -9.50 4.75 5.09
C LEU A 119 -8.46 5.60 4.34
N CYS A 120 -8.73 6.89 4.16
CA CYS A 120 -7.82 7.81 3.48
C CYS A 120 -6.50 7.98 4.24
N GLY A 121 -6.55 8.05 5.57
CA GLY A 121 -5.35 8.14 6.41
C GLY A 121 -4.48 6.88 6.31
N SER A 122 -5.10 5.70 6.31
CA SER A 122 -4.39 4.43 6.15
C SER A 122 -3.77 4.33 4.75
N MET A 123 -4.50 4.74 3.72
CA MET A 123 -3.98 4.81 2.35
C MET A 123 -2.84 5.84 2.22
N LEU A 124 -2.95 6.99 2.89
CA LEU A 124 -1.91 8.02 2.92
C LEU A 124 -0.62 7.47 3.52
N VAL A 125 -0.70 6.79 4.67
CA VAL A 125 0.46 6.14 5.30
C VAL A 125 1.06 5.11 4.36
N PHE A 126 0.23 4.24 3.78
CA PHE A 126 0.67 3.26 2.78
C PHE A 126 1.46 3.94 1.66
N MET A 127 0.88 4.94 0.99
CA MET A 127 1.54 5.60 -0.14
C MET A 127 2.83 6.32 0.23
N ILE A 128 2.89 6.98 1.39
CA ILE A 128 4.12 7.65 1.84
C ILE A 128 5.22 6.60 2.04
N THR A 129 4.92 5.50 2.74
CA THR A 129 5.90 4.44 2.96
C THR A 129 6.33 3.78 1.65
N GLU A 130 5.39 3.54 0.73
CA GLU A 130 5.70 2.99 -0.59
C GLU A 130 6.54 3.95 -1.45
N HIS A 131 6.43 5.26 -1.23
CA HIS A 131 7.28 6.22 -1.93
C HIS A 131 8.75 6.11 -1.47
N MET A 132 9.02 5.55 -0.29
CA MET A 132 10.35 5.46 0.27
C MET A 132 11.07 4.15 -0.05
N TRP A 133 10.35 3.04 -0.27
CA TRP A 133 10.98 1.71 -0.31
C TRP A 133 12.03 1.60 -1.43
N MET A 134 11.69 1.94 -2.67
CA MET A 134 12.61 1.77 -3.80
C MET A 134 13.83 2.70 -3.73
N PRO A 135 13.70 4.00 -3.40
CA PRO A 135 14.87 4.85 -3.12
C PRO A 135 15.78 4.31 -2.02
N LEU A 136 15.21 3.85 -0.89
CA LEU A 136 16.00 3.25 0.19
C LEU A 136 16.74 2.00 -0.27
N CYS A 137 16.10 1.17 -1.09
CA CYS A 137 16.72 -0.02 -1.67
C CYS A 137 17.86 0.34 -2.63
N ALA A 138 17.71 1.38 -3.45
CA ALA A 138 18.77 1.84 -4.33
C ALA A 138 19.99 2.34 -3.55
N VAL A 139 19.78 3.08 -2.45
CA VAL A 139 20.86 3.48 -1.53
C VAL A 139 21.50 2.24 -0.88
N TYR A 140 20.70 1.26 -0.46
CA TYR A 140 21.20 0.03 0.16
C TYR A 140 22.03 -0.82 -0.79
N ILE A 141 21.65 -0.91 -2.07
CA ILE A 141 22.43 -1.63 -3.09
C ILE A 141 23.82 -1.01 -3.24
N GLY A 142 23.93 0.33 -3.23
CA GLY A 142 25.22 1.01 -3.36
C GLY A 142 26.07 1.02 -2.09
N ASN A 143 25.45 1.08 -0.92
CA ASN A 143 26.14 1.11 0.37
C ASN A 143 25.39 0.27 1.42
N PRO A 144 25.57 -1.07 1.40
CA PRO A 144 24.82 -1.96 2.27
C PRO A 144 25.26 -1.81 3.73
N THR A 145 24.32 -1.40 4.59
CA THR A 145 24.52 -1.35 6.04
C THR A 145 23.37 -2.02 6.77
N SER A 146 23.65 -2.69 7.90
CA SER A 146 22.60 -3.35 8.69
C SER A 146 21.52 -2.38 9.18
N ALA A 147 21.91 -1.14 9.50
CA ALA A 147 20.97 -0.10 9.91
C ALA A 147 19.96 0.24 8.79
N LEU A 148 20.45 0.46 7.57
CA LEU A 148 19.58 0.75 6.43
C LEU A 148 18.68 -0.44 6.05
N TRP A 149 19.19 -1.67 6.18
CA TRP A 149 18.36 -2.86 6.02
C TRP A 149 17.20 -2.90 7.01
N TRP A 150 17.45 -2.63 8.30
CA TRP A 150 16.38 -2.57 9.31
C TRP A 150 15.36 -1.46 9.03
N VAL A 151 15.80 -0.32 8.49
CA VAL A 151 14.89 0.75 8.06
C VAL A 151 13.96 0.26 6.96
N ILE A 152 14.50 -0.38 5.92
CA ILE A 152 13.70 -0.96 4.83
C ILE A 152 12.76 -2.04 5.37
N PHE A 153 13.27 -2.94 6.21
CA PHE A 153 12.52 -4.02 6.81
C PHE A 153 11.28 -3.50 7.55
N TRP A 154 11.46 -2.54 8.47
CA TRP A 154 10.35 -1.97 9.24
C TRP A 154 9.42 -1.11 8.38
N GLN A 155 9.95 -0.36 7.41
CA GLN A 155 9.13 0.40 6.48
C GLN A 155 8.12 -0.49 5.75
N LEU A 156 8.54 -1.65 5.23
CA LEU A 156 7.63 -2.60 4.58
C LEU A 156 6.59 -3.17 5.52
N LYS A 157 6.89 -3.35 6.82
CA LYS A 157 5.89 -3.76 7.81
C LYS A 157 4.83 -2.69 8.05
N VAL A 158 5.23 -1.42 8.04
CA VAL A 158 4.27 -0.31 8.15
C VAL A 158 3.34 -0.28 6.93
N SER A 159 3.88 -0.45 5.72
CA SER A 159 3.08 -0.56 4.48
C SER A 159 2.12 -1.74 4.54
N ALA A 160 2.59 -2.92 4.97
CA ALA A 160 1.77 -4.10 5.17
C ALA A 160 0.59 -3.82 6.12
N LEU A 161 0.86 -3.28 7.31
CA LEU A 161 -0.19 -2.96 8.29
C LEU A 161 -1.20 -1.94 7.73
N ALA A 162 -0.72 -0.87 7.09
CA ALA A 162 -1.57 0.14 6.49
C ALA A 162 -2.51 -0.46 5.42
N SER A 163 -2.00 -1.37 4.58
CA SER A 163 -2.81 -2.07 3.57
C SER A 163 -3.90 -2.97 4.18
N ILE A 164 -3.60 -3.64 5.31
CA ILE A 164 -4.59 -4.42 6.08
C ILE A 164 -5.67 -3.49 6.64
N PHE A 165 -5.28 -2.35 7.21
CA PHE A 165 -6.24 -1.36 7.72
C PHE A 165 -7.16 -0.82 6.62
N VAL A 166 -6.64 -0.59 5.41
CA VAL A 166 -7.46 -0.25 4.24
C VAL A 166 -8.51 -1.33 3.98
N ALA A 167 -8.11 -2.60 3.88
CA ALA A 167 -9.05 -3.71 3.66
C ALA A 167 -10.12 -3.78 4.77
N VAL A 168 -9.71 -3.70 6.05
CA VAL A 168 -10.63 -3.69 7.20
C VAL A 168 -11.64 -2.53 7.12
N CYS A 169 -11.20 -1.34 6.71
CA CYS A 169 -12.10 -0.20 6.55
C CYS A 169 -13.14 -0.46 5.45
N LEU A 170 -12.76 -1.09 4.34
CA LEU A 170 -13.71 -1.40 3.26
C LEU A 170 -14.79 -2.39 3.70
N PHE A 171 -14.44 -3.37 4.53
CA PHE A 171 -15.43 -4.31 5.10
C PHE A 171 -16.45 -3.62 6.02
N LYS A 172 -16.11 -2.46 6.59
CA LYS A 172 -16.99 -1.69 7.48
C LYS A 172 -17.89 -0.70 6.74
N ILE A 173 -17.76 -0.57 5.42
CA ILE A 173 -18.65 0.30 4.63
C ILE A 173 -20.07 -0.27 4.70
N PRO A 174 -21.08 0.54 5.10
CA PRO A 174 -22.47 0.08 5.17
C PRO A 174 -22.96 -0.52 3.85
N HIS A 175 -23.65 -1.65 3.94
CA HIS A 175 -24.28 -2.34 2.82
C HIS A 175 -25.75 -2.65 3.17
N PRO A 176 -26.71 -2.49 2.23
CA PRO A 176 -26.53 -2.06 0.84
C PRO A 176 -26.16 -0.58 0.69
N ASN A 177 -25.45 -0.23 -0.38
CA ASN A 177 -25.11 1.15 -0.72
C ASN A 177 -25.64 1.50 -2.12
N PRO A 178 -26.48 2.54 -2.27
CA PRO A 178 -27.11 2.87 -3.56
C PRO A 178 -26.11 3.32 -4.64
N LYS A 179 -24.85 3.63 -4.27
CA LYS A 179 -23.81 4.09 -5.21
C LYS A 179 -22.94 2.96 -5.77
N ALA A 180 -23.03 1.74 -5.22
CA ALA A 180 -22.22 0.61 -5.67
C ALA A 180 -23.04 -0.68 -5.66
N SER A 181 -23.02 -1.41 -6.78
CA SER A 181 -23.61 -2.75 -6.87
C SER A 181 -22.81 -3.76 -6.04
N ASP A 182 -23.43 -4.90 -5.73
CA ASP A 182 -22.78 -6.00 -5.01
C ASP A 182 -21.51 -6.49 -5.71
N LEU A 183 -21.52 -6.54 -7.04
CA LEU A 183 -20.35 -6.90 -7.84
C LEU A 183 -19.20 -5.93 -7.62
N VAL A 184 -19.45 -4.62 -7.68
CA VAL A 184 -18.40 -3.60 -7.49
C VAL A 184 -17.83 -3.67 -6.07
N ARG A 185 -18.69 -3.85 -5.06
CA ARG A 185 -18.26 -4.06 -3.68
C ARG A 185 -17.38 -5.30 -3.56
N ASN A 186 -17.84 -6.45 -4.05
CA ASN A 186 -17.13 -7.71 -3.91
C ASN A 186 -15.77 -7.68 -4.63
N LEU A 187 -15.71 -7.10 -5.83
CA LEU A 187 -14.44 -6.87 -6.54
C LEU A 187 -13.51 -5.94 -5.77
N GLY A 188 -14.03 -4.85 -5.18
CA GLY A 188 -13.25 -3.94 -4.35
C GLY A 188 -12.70 -4.61 -3.08
N LEU A 189 -13.51 -5.45 -2.42
CA LEU A 189 -13.10 -6.20 -1.22
C LEU A 189 -12.05 -7.26 -1.56
N VAL A 190 -12.30 -8.10 -2.56
CA VAL A 190 -11.33 -9.12 -3.02
C VAL A 190 -10.04 -8.46 -3.47
N GLY A 191 -10.13 -7.38 -4.24
CA GLY A 191 -8.98 -6.60 -4.68
C GLY A 191 -8.16 -6.05 -3.51
N SER A 192 -8.82 -5.54 -2.47
CA SER A 192 -8.16 -5.04 -1.27
C SER A 192 -7.46 -6.14 -0.46
N ILE A 193 -8.05 -7.34 -0.39
CA ILE A 193 -7.42 -8.50 0.27
C ILE A 193 -6.20 -8.95 -0.53
N MET A 194 -6.32 -9.08 -1.85
CA MET A 194 -5.22 -9.49 -2.73
C MET A 194 -4.04 -8.51 -2.64
N PHE A 195 -4.34 -7.22 -2.65
CA PHE A 195 -3.36 -6.16 -2.45
C PHE A 195 -2.68 -6.26 -1.08
N ALA A 196 -3.45 -6.34 0.00
CA ALA A 196 -2.89 -6.44 1.35
C ALA A 196 -2.09 -7.74 1.56
N ALA A 197 -2.52 -8.85 0.95
CA ALA A 197 -1.82 -10.13 1.00
C ALA A 197 -0.45 -10.05 0.32
N HIS A 198 -0.35 -9.42 -0.85
CA HIS A 198 0.95 -9.19 -1.51
C HIS A 198 1.88 -8.38 -0.62
N CYS A 199 1.45 -7.19 -0.17
CA CYS A 199 2.29 -6.32 0.66
C CYS A 199 2.69 -6.97 1.99
N THR A 200 1.80 -7.76 2.60
CA THR A 200 2.07 -8.38 3.90
C THR A 200 2.91 -9.64 3.78
N VAL A 201 2.53 -10.58 2.92
CA VAL A 201 3.15 -11.89 2.83
C VAL A 201 4.39 -11.85 1.95
N LEU A 202 4.27 -11.28 0.76
CA LEU A 202 5.36 -11.25 -0.20
C LEU A 202 6.36 -10.15 0.19
N ASP A 203 5.96 -8.88 0.26
CA ASP A 203 6.94 -7.80 0.46
C ASP A 203 7.45 -7.77 1.91
N GLY A 204 6.53 -7.62 2.85
CA GLY A 204 6.85 -7.61 4.28
C GLY A 204 7.43 -8.95 4.73
N GLY A 205 6.77 -10.06 4.42
CA GLY A 205 7.05 -11.37 5.01
C GLY A 205 8.21 -12.14 4.40
N ILE A 206 8.40 -12.08 3.09
CA ILE A 206 9.38 -12.92 2.38
C ILE A 206 10.51 -12.08 1.80
N TRP A 207 10.20 -11.06 1.00
CA TRP A 207 11.17 -10.32 0.19
C TRP A 207 12.25 -9.68 1.06
N SER A 208 11.84 -9.07 2.18
CA SER A 208 12.76 -8.40 3.10
C SER A 208 13.89 -9.30 3.63
N PHE A 209 13.67 -10.61 3.75
CA PHE A 209 14.70 -11.57 4.17
C PHE A 209 15.62 -12.00 3.03
N TYR A 210 15.13 -11.98 1.78
CA TYR A 210 15.94 -12.29 0.59
C TYR A 210 16.72 -11.07 0.09
N PHE A 211 16.30 -9.87 0.46
CA PHE A 211 16.98 -8.62 0.13
C PHE A 211 18.00 -8.25 1.20
N THR A 212 19.15 -8.93 1.19
CA THR A 212 20.23 -8.72 2.16
C THR A 212 21.59 -8.67 1.46
N ALA A 213 22.54 -7.96 2.06
CA ALA A 213 23.94 -7.92 1.62
C ALA A 213 24.72 -9.21 1.93
N GLY A 214 24.08 -10.17 2.64
CA GLY A 214 24.64 -11.49 2.86
C GLY A 214 25.10 -12.15 1.54
N GLY A 215 26.24 -12.84 1.59
CA GLY A 215 26.80 -13.53 0.42
C GLY A 215 27.50 -12.62 -0.59
N GLY A 216 27.72 -11.33 -0.27
CA GLY A 216 28.51 -10.41 -1.11
C GLY A 216 27.78 -9.88 -2.35
N ARG A 217 26.45 -10.00 -2.40
CA ARG A 217 25.63 -9.57 -3.55
C ARG A 217 25.68 -8.05 -3.81
N PHE A 218 25.86 -7.28 -2.74
CA PHE A 218 25.89 -5.82 -2.79
C PHE A 218 27.22 -5.29 -2.22
N PRO A 219 27.77 -4.19 -2.77
CA PRO A 219 27.34 -3.54 -4.02
C PRO A 219 27.77 -4.36 -5.26
N PRO A 220 26.96 -4.36 -6.34
CA PRO A 220 27.40 -4.91 -7.61
C PRO A 220 28.48 -4.00 -8.26
N PRO A 221 29.29 -4.53 -9.19
CA PRO A 221 30.18 -3.72 -10.00
C PRO A 221 29.41 -2.64 -10.78
N THR A 222 29.95 -1.42 -10.79
CA THR A 222 29.40 -0.27 -11.53
C THR A 222 29.93 -0.22 -12.95
#